data_AF-A0A9C8WRN1-F1
#
_entry.id   AF-A0A9C8WRN1-F1
#
_cell.length_a   1.000
_cell.length_b   1.000
_cell.length_c   1.000
_cell.angle_alpha   90.00
_cell.angle_beta   90.00
_cell.angle_gamma   90.00
#
_symmetry.space_group_name_H-M   'P 1'
#
loop_
_entity.id
_entity.type
_entity.pdbx_description
1 polymer ?
#
loop_
_entity_poly.entity_id
_entity_poly.type
_entity_poly.pdbx_seq_one_letter_code
_entity_poly.pdbx_strand_id
1 'polypeptide(L)'
;GILVDDDPQGNESTEVKLTGLEVGAATRSGIEVRSCRGFALTDSRVEMRDESSPWPGVFVTCIDGLIERNTVTIENFGTTDPETGEIFSVAAGRGGLQLGGTSDNVHIIDNLIQGGIGNGITLGSLVEVDALNQEIIGIIGWVVNAYDPCDPCAPGDVYLPPVEDGDEGPTYESAGTMYDIRIERNRILDMGLNGIGVVAFFNLEREDELISVNGINILGNTIQRCLSRELGLIPDSMKKSMGYGGIALADVDDLIVHDNSIEDNGPDYLQPVCGIFILHAEGVDISRNRIVNNGAKTQNSANGAKPGPRGGIYIVFATAPKIDVKILGRWYPRQNGVTAVKAHDNVVSQPLGRALSITALGPVSVVGNQLTSQGMVFRTDAPSFYASTVSIFNLGISNELYLQQLLFSGETLKDVPLTAAAFEDTDFLVPPRRGLDDLHLFSYVGNGNVLFNDNQVLLDLIDTTGFKLALASVVIVTLDDVGFEDNQCDASFDFVLDDFIMANAVVIGWTVRMSGNRLKEAIAGALFSALTLSLFANTTALNQGTHCIRAFNLSGPPNLQKSPNTILFDVFGLCRKDNDLHYLYGVDHTETAVANTNTQQILTLLQ
;
A
#
# COMPACT_ATOMS: atom_id res chain seq x y z
N GLY A 1 -30.38 -12.82 18.66
CA GLY A 1 -29.93 -11.58 18.02
C GLY A 1 -30.98 -10.50 18.12
N ILE A 2 -30.59 -9.27 17.77
CA ILE A 2 -31.42 -8.07 17.72
C ILE A 2 -31.36 -7.54 16.28
N LEU A 3 -32.52 -7.24 15.71
CA LEU A 3 -32.66 -6.58 14.42
C LEU A 3 -33.20 -5.17 14.64
N VAL A 4 -32.51 -4.18 14.06
CA VAL A 4 -32.98 -2.80 13.90
C VAL A 4 -33.20 -2.58 12.41
N ASP A 5 -34.43 -2.27 12.04
CA ASP A 5 -34.88 -2.10 10.67
C ASP A 5 -35.90 -0.97 10.62
N ASP A 6 -36.24 -0.53 9.41
CA ASP A 6 -37.32 0.43 9.21
C ASP A 6 -38.66 -0.17 9.65
N ASP A 7 -39.60 0.68 10.05
CA ASP A 7 -40.93 0.21 10.41
C ASP A 7 -41.69 -0.33 9.18
N PRO A 8 -42.81 -1.06 9.35
CA PRO A 8 -43.59 -1.57 8.22
C PRO A 8 -44.19 -0.50 7.29
N GLN A 9 -44.12 0.78 7.68
CA GLN A 9 -44.57 1.93 6.90
C GLN A 9 -43.39 2.59 6.15
N GLY A 10 -42.17 2.07 6.29
CA GLY A 10 -40.96 2.58 5.68
C GLY A 10 -40.37 3.80 6.40
N ASN A 11 -40.72 4.03 7.67
CA ASN A 11 -40.10 5.09 8.45
C ASN A 11 -38.75 4.62 9.00
N GLU A 12 -37.72 5.44 8.80
CA GLU A 12 -36.35 5.22 9.28
C GLU A 12 -36.32 5.04 10.81
N SER A 13 -35.61 4.02 11.28
CA SER A 13 -35.33 3.86 12.71
C SER A 13 -34.41 4.98 13.20
N THR A 14 -34.76 5.65 14.31
CA THR A 14 -33.98 6.78 14.84
C THR A 14 -33.66 6.64 16.33
N GLU A 15 -32.48 7.14 16.73
CA GLU A 15 -32.04 7.27 18.13
C GLU A 15 -32.07 5.94 18.92
N VAL A 16 -31.63 4.85 18.28
CA VAL A 16 -31.62 3.51 18.87
C VAL A 16 -30.36 3.29 19.69
N LYS A 17 -30.52 2.94 20.97
CA LYS A 17 -29.42 2.66 21.91
C LYS A 17 -29.51 1.26 22.49
N LEU A 18 -28.46 0.48 22.26
CA LEU A 18 -28.27 -0.87 22.76
C LEU A 18 -27.08 -0.84 23.73
N THR A 19 -27.33 -1.06 25.02
CA THR A 19 -26.29 -0.92 26.07
C THR A 19 -26.33 -2.07 27.06
N GLY A 20 -25.16 -2.59 27.44
CA GLY A 20 -25.05 -3.60 28.50
C GLY A 20 -25.65 -4.95 28.14
N LEU A 21 -25.64 -5.32 26.86
CA LEU A 21 -26.26 -6.55 26.36
C LEU A 21 -25.28 -7.72 26.38
N GLU A 22 -25.82 -8.93 26.55
CA GLU A 22 -25.12 -10.19 26.26
C GLU A 22 -25.93 -10.95 25.22
N VAL A 23 -25.36 -11.11 24.02
CA VAL A 23 -26.08 -11.62 22.85
C VAL A 23 -25.34 -12.81 22.27
N GLY A 24 -25.95 -14.00 22.38
CA GLY A 24 -25.52 -15.19 21.67
C GLY A 24 -26.17 -15.30 20.29
N ALA A 25 -25.40 -15.68 19.27
CA ALA A 25 -25.89 -15.97 17.93
C ALA A 25 -25.02 -17.04 17.24
N ALA A 26 -25.40 -17.49 16.05
CA ALA A 26 -24.71 -18.57 15.34
C ALA A 26 -24.74 -18.36 13.82
N THR A 27 -25.89 -18.64 13.20
CA THR A 27 -26.06 -18.60 11.74
C THR A 27 -26.52 -17.25 11.18
N ARG A 28 -26.63 -16.23 12.04
CA ARG A 28 -26.99 -14.85 11.71
C ARG A 28 -26.33 -13.89 12.72
N SER A 29 -26.20 -12.61 12.37
CA SER A 29 -25.62 -11.60 13.26
C SER A 29 -26.31 -11.54 14.62
N GLY A 30 -25.51 -11.33 15.67
CA GLY A 30 -26.02 -11.06 17.01
C GLY A 30 -26.72 -9.70 17.06
N ILE A 31 -26.14 -8.69 16.43
CA ILE A 31 -26.74 -7.38 16.22
C ILE A 31 -26.74 -7.09 14.71
N GLU A 32 -27.91 -6.81 14.15
CA GLU A 32 -28.10 -6.44 12.75
C GLU A 32 -28.84 -5.10 12.70
N VAL A 33 -28.20 -4.06 12.17
CA VAL A 33 -28.81 -2.75 11.91
C VAL A 33 -28.76 -2.51 10.42
N ARG A 34 -29.93 -2.47 9.77
CA ARG A 34 -30.04 -2.32 8.32
C ARG A 34 -30.12 -0.87 7.86
N SER A 35 -30.71 -0.04 8.72
CA SER A 35 -30.91 1.38 8.51
C SER A 35 -31.19 2.00 9.88
N CYS A 36 -30.45 3.05 10.24
CA CYS A 36 -30.73 3.84 11.43
C CYS A 36 -30.02 5.20 11.38
N ARG A 37 -30.68 6.23 11.90
CA ARG A 37 -30.04 7.52 12.22
C ARG A 37 -29.89 7.69 13.73
N GLY A 38 -28.67 7.90 14.21
CA GLY A 38 -28.38 7.97 15.63
C GLY A 38 -28.40 6.60 16.29
N PHE A 39 -27.48 5.72 15.88
CA PHE A 39 -27.33 4.38 16.46
C PHE A 39 -26.21 4.34 17.51
N ALA A 40 -26.45 3.70 18.66
CA ALA A 40 -25.40 3.41 19.62
C ALA A 40 -25.43 1.95 20.10
N LEU A 41 -24.31 1.25 19.99
CA LEU A 41 -24.04 -0.03 20.65
C LEU A 41 -22.90 0.16 21.64
N THR A 42 -23.18 0.07 22.94
CA THR A 42 -22.17 0.31 23.97
C THR A 42 -22.09 -0.76 25.04
N ASP A 43 -20.90 -1.00 25.56
CA ASP A 43 -20.67 -1.82 26.76
C ASP A 43 -21.33 -3.22 26.68
N SER A 44 -21.38 -3.79 25.46
CA SER A 44 -22.11 -5.02 25.16
C SER A 44 -21.18 -6.16 24.72
N ARG A 45 -21.65 -7.40 24.88
CA ARG A 45 -20.96 -8.62 24.46
C ARG A 45 -21.79 -9.34 23.41
N VAL A 46 -21.18 -9.63 22.27
CA VAL A 46 -21.76 -10.43 21.19
C VAL A 46 -20.89 -11.67 21.00
N GLU A 47 -21.47 -12.84 21.26
CA GLU A 47 -20.80 -14.12 21.11
C GLU A 47 -21.44 -14.93 19.97
N MET A 48 -20.63 -15.27 18.99
CA MET A 48 -21.02 -16.12 17.88
C MET A 48 -20.60 -17.56 18.18
N ARG A 49 -21.50 -18.53 17.96
CA ARG A 49 -21.11 -19.94 17.93
C ARG A 49 -20.14 -20.19 16.78
N ASP A 50 -19.30 -21.19 16.95
CA ASP A 50 -18.40 -21.67 15.92
C ASP A 50 -19.15 -22.52 14.86
N GLU A 51 -20.11 -21.88 14.18
CA GLU A 51 -20.93 -22.46 13.13
C GLU A 51 -20.71 -21.69 11.82
N SER A 52 -20.65 -22.41 10.69
CA SER A 52 -20.47 -21.76 9.38
C SER A 52 -21.63 -20.81 9.09
N SER A 53 -21.29 -19.58 8.74
CA SER A 53 -22.26 -18.53 8.43
C SER A 53 -21.62 -17.44 7.56
N PRO A 54 -22.34 -16.85 6.61
CA PRO A 54 -21.89 -15.63 5.94
C PRO A 54 -22.05 -14.39 6.83
N TRP A 55 -22.70 -14.48 8.00
CA TRP A 55 -23.02 -13.30 8.79
C TRP A 55 -21.91 -12.92 9.78
N PRO A 56 -21.53 -11.63 9.85
CA PRO A 56 -20.63 -11.15 10.89
C PRO A 56 -21.34 -11.18 12.26
N GLY A 57 -20.58 -11.08 13.34
CA GLY A 57 -21.14 -10.99 14.69
C GLY A 57 -22.02 -9.74 14.87
N VAL A 58 -21.55 -8.61 14.33
CA VAL A 58 -22.26 -7.33 14.31
C VAL A 58 -22.28 -6.80 12.88
N PHE A 59 -23.46 -6.48 12.35
CA PHE A 59 -23.62 -5.75 11.10
C PHE A 59 -24.34 -4.43 11.36
N VAL A 60 -23.80 -3.33 10.85
CA VAL A 60 -24.40 -2.00 11.01
C VAL A 60 -24.35 -1.21 9.71
N THR A 61 -25.48 -0.68 9.28
CA THR A 61 -25.61 0.43 8.33
C THR A 61 -26.36 1.56 9.03
N CYS A 62 -25.71 2.72 9.19
CA CYS A 62 -26.31 3.84 9.90
C CYS A 62 -25.66 5.19 9.56
N ILE A 63 -26.39 6.26 9.88
CA ILE A 63 -25.89 7.64 9.94
C ILE A 63 -25.76 8.03 11.42
N ASP A 64 -24.67 8.68 11.80
CA ASP A 64 -24.39 9.09 13.19
C ASP A 64 -24.33 7.86 14.13
N GLY A 65 -23.34 6.99 13.91
CA GLY A 65 -23.18 5.72 14.63
C GLY A 65 -22.10 5.74 15.71
N LEU A 66 -22.35 5.12 16.86
CA LEU A 66 -21.36 4.87 17.91
C LEU A 66 -21.34 3.39 18.30
N ILE A 67 -20.22 2.72 18.08
CA ILE A 67 -19.98 1.33 18.52
C ILE A 67 -18.79 1.37 19.48
N GLU A 68 -19.06 1.32 20.78
CA GLU A 68 -18.06 1.64 21.79
C GLU A 68 -17.96 0.62 22.94
N ARG A 69 -16.75 0.24 23.34
CA ARG A 69 -16.50 -0.66 24.50
C ARG A 69 -17.24 -2.00 24.42
N ASN A 70 -17.41 -2.54 23.22
CA ASN A 70 -18.04 -3.85 23.04
C ASN A 70 -17.01 -4.96 22.92
N THR A 71 -17.44 -6.19 23.21
CA THR A 71 -16.70 -7.42 22.92
C THR A 71 -17.44 -8.22 21.87
N VAL A 72 -16.79 -8.54 20.74
CA VAL A 72 -17.31 -9.40 19.68
C VAL A 72 -16.38 -10.59 19.50
N THR A 73 -16.85 -11.80 19.83
CA THR A 73 -16.00 -13.00 19.87
C THR A 73 -16.70 -14.25 19.36
N ILE A 74 -15.91 -15.30 19.06
CA ILE A 74 -16.41 -16.66 18.91
C ILE A 74 -16.48 -17.37 20.28
N GLU A 75 -17.55 -18.12 20.53
CA GLU A 75 -17.75 -18.90 21.77
C GLU A 75 -16.58 -19.88 21.98
N ASN A 76 -16.12 -20.00 23.23
CA ASN A 76 -15.01 -20.85 23.65
C ASN A 76 -13.63 -20.53 23.05
N PHE A 77 -13.49 -19.50 22.20
CA PHE A 77 -12.19 -19.14 21.61
C PHE A 77 -11.11 -18.91 22.67
N GLY A 78 -9.95 -19.57 22.50
CA GLY A 78 -8.81 -19.46 23.40
C GLY A 78 -8.97 -20.17 24.74
N THR A 79 -10.11 -20.84 24.99
CA THR A 79 -10.28 -21.69 26.17
C THR A 79 -9.59 -23.04 25.98
N THR A 80 -9.13 -23.65 27.07
CA THR A 80 -8.57 -25.00 27.03
C THR A 80 -9.70 -26.01 27.17
N ASP A 81 -9.78 -26.94 26.23
CA ASP A 81 -10.66 -28.08 26.33
C ASP A 81 -10.28 -28.90 27.58
N PRO A 82 -11.20 -29.07 28.55
CA PRO A 82 -10.91 -29.77 29.80
C PRO A 82 -10.65 -31.28 29.61
N GLU A 83 -11.07 -31.88 28.50
CA GLU A 83 -10.86 -33.30 28.20
C GLU A 83 -9.56 -33.54 27.43
N THR A 84 -9.27 -32.73 26.41
CA THR A 84 -8.10 -32.91 25.52
C THR A 84 -6.89 -32.09 25.94
N GLY A 85 -7.09 -30.99 26.68
CA GLY A 85 -6.05 -30.02 27.01
C GLY A 85 -5.65 -29.12 25.84
N GLU A 86 -6.33 -29.21 24.70
CA GLU A 86 -6.06 -28.37 23.52
C GLU A 86 -6.70 -26.99 23.67
N ILE A 87 -6.07 -25.96 23.08
CA ILE A 87 -6.66 -24.62 23.04
C ILE A 87 -7.66 -24.59 21.89
N PHE A 88 -8.90 -24.20 22.18
CA PHE A 88 -9.95 -24.07 21.19
C PHE A 88 -9.59 -23.00 20.15
N SER A 89 -9.43 -23.44 18.90
CA SER A 89 -9.31 -22.60 17.71
C SER A 89 -10.63 -22.54 16.96
N VAL A 90 -10.92 -21.41 16.31
CA VAL A 90 -12.14 -21.25 15.50
C VAL A 90 -12.07 -22.16 14.27
N ALA A 91 -13.12 -22.95 14.03
CA ALA A 91 -13.25 -23.79 12.85
C ALA A 91 -14.04 -23.11 11.72
N ALA A 92 -15.14 -22.43 12.03
CA ALA A 92 -16.13 -21.97 11.04
C ALA A 92 -16.87 -20.66 11.35
N GLY A 93 -16.93 -20.23 12.61
CA GLY A 93 -17.63 -19.01 12.99
C GLY A 93 -16.96 -17.78 12.37
N ARG A 94 -17.72 -16.93 11.65
CA ARG A 94 -17.16 -15.76 10.97
C ARG A 94 -16.74 -14.65 11.91
N GLY A 95 -17.53 -14.38 12.95
CA GLY A 95 -17.24 -13.36 13.96
C GLY A 95 -17.21 -11.95 13.36
N GLY A 96 -16.45 -11.05 13.99
CA GLY A 96 -16.18 -9.72 13.45
C GLY A 96 -17.34 -8.72 13.46
N LEU A 97 -17.03 -7.51 13.02
CA LEU A 97 -17.95 -6.37 12.85
C LEU A 97 -17.91 -5.94 11.39
N GLN A 98 -19.06 -5.72 10.77
CA GLN A 98 -19.16 -5.16 9.43
C GLN A 98 -19.94 -3.86 9.43
N LEU A 99 -19.35 -2.84 8.80
CA LEU A 99 -20.00 -1.58 8.50
C LEU A 99 -20.47 -1.60 7.04
N GLY A 100 -21.77 -1.50 6.82
CA GLY A 100 -22.35 -1.51 5.48
C GLY A 100 -22.08 -0.22 4.71
N GLY A 101 -22.19 -0.31 3.38
CA GLY A 101 -22.11 0.84 2.48
C GLY A 101 -23.16 1.91 2.84
N THR A 102 -22.92 3.16 2.39
CA THR A 102 -23.72 4.36 2.72
C THR A 102 -23.69 4.84 4.18
N SER A 103 -22.96 4.14 5.07
CA SER A 103 -22.80 4.60 6.45
C SER A 103 -22.04 5.93 6.50
N ASP A 104 -22.48 6.84 7.37
CA ASP A 104 -21.96 8.20 7.48
C ASP A 104 -21.74 8.58 8.95
N ASN A 105 -20.60 9.20 9.26
CA ASN A 105 -20.23 9.64 10.60
C ASN A 105 -20.35 8.53 11.65
N VAL A 106 -19.59 7.45 11.45
CA VAL A 106 -19.62 6.27 12.33
C VAL A 106 -18.29 6.10 13.07
N HIS A 107 -18.41 5.95 14.39
CA HIS A 107 -17.29 5.81 15.31
C HIS A 107 -17.28 4.40 15.93
N ILE A 108 -16.21 3.64 15.67
CA ILE A 108 -15.95 2.31 16.24
C ILE A 108 -14.77 2.46 17.21
N ILE A 109 -15.05 2.48 18.51
CA ILE A 109 -14.09 2.93 19.54
C ILE A 109 -13.92 1.91 20.68
N ASP A 110 -12.67 1.64 21.08
CA ASP A 110 -12.36 0.86 22.29
C ASP A 110 -13.03 -0.53 22.34
N ASN A 111 -13.28 -1.16 21.20
CA ASN A 111 -13.87 -2.50 21.14
C ASN A 111 -12.78 -3.60 21.14
N LEU A 112 -13.14 -4.76 21.67
CA LEU A 112 -12.42 -6.02 21.46
C LEU A 112 -13.15 -6.83 20.39
N ILE A 113 -12.47 -7.08 19.28
CA ILE A 113 -12.95 -7.96 18.22
C ILE A 113 -11.93 -9.08 18.09
N GLN A 114 -12.33 -10.31 18.41
CA GLN A 114 -11.37 -11.39 18.52
C GLN A 114 -11.92 -12.74 18.08
N GLY A 115 -11.13 -13.41 17.25
CA GLY A 115 -11.48 -14.70 16.67
C GLY A 115 -12.54 -14.57 15.57
N GLY A 116 -12.55 -15.57 14.70
CA GLY A 116 -13.48 -15.64 13.57
C GLY A 116 -12.74 -15.91 12.28
N ILE A 117 -13.39 -16.54 11.31
CA ILE A 117 -12.76 -16.92 10.04
C ILE A 117 -12.70 -15.78 9.00
N GLY A 118 -13.32 -14.63 9.28
CA GLY A 118 -13.41 -13.46 8.39
C GLY A 118 -12.47 -12.32 8.78
N ASN A 119 -12.76 -11.10 8.28
CA ASN A 119 -12.07 -9.90 8.74
C ASN A 119 -12.51 -9.52 10.17
N GLY A 120 -11.67 -8.80 10.90
CA GLY A 120 -12.04 -8.22 12.19
C GLY A 120 -13.09 -7.12 12.04
N ILE A 121 -12.73 -6.06 11.33
CA ILE A 121 -13.65 -5.03 10.86
C ILE A 121 -13.74 -5.11 9.34
N THR A 122 -14.94 -5.35 8.82
CA THR A 122 -15.25 -5.35 7.40
C THR A 122 -15.88 -4.02 7.01
N LEU A 123 -15.38 -3.43 5.92
CA LEU A 123 -15.89 -2.18 5.35
C LEU A 123 -16.67 -2.48 4.06
N GLY A 124 -17.87 -1.94 3.96
CA GLY A 124 -18.74 -2.07 2.80
C GLY A 124 -19.72 -3.23 2.87
N SER A 125 -20.71 -3.16 1.98
CA SER A 125 -21.69 -4.19 1.67
C SER A 125 -21.96 -4.16 0.16
N LEU A 126 -22.61 -5.20 -0.36
CA LEU A 126 -22.91 -5.31 -1.79
C LEU A 126 -24.41 -5.28 -2.05
N VAL A 127 -24.77 -4.97 -3.29
CA VAL A 127 -26.11 -5.17 -3.84
C VAL A 127 -26.04 -6.12 -5.02
N GLU A 128 -27.04 -6.98 -5.17
CA GLU A 128 -27.26 -7.74 -6.40
C GLU A 128 -28.02 -6.87 -7.40
N VAL A 129 -27.53 -6.79 -8.63
CA VAL A 129 -28.14 -6.00 -9.70
C VAL A 129 -28.55 -6.87 -10.90
N ASP A 130 -29.62 -6.45 -11.58
CA ASP A 130 -30.08 -7.10 -12.81
C ASP A 130 -29.28 -6.65 -14.05
N ALA A 131 -29.61 -7.19 -15.22
CA ALA A 131 -28.97 -6.84 -16.50
C ALA A 131 -29.18 -5.37 -16.94
N LEU A 132 -29.99 -4.59 -16.21
CA LEU A 132 -30.22 -3.16 -16.40
C LEU A 132 -29.55 -2.31 -15.31
N ASN A 133 -28.69 -2.93 -14.47
CA ASN A 133 -28.07 -2.36 -13.28
C ASN A 133 -29.10 -1.79 -12.29
N GLN A 134 -30.26 -2.45 -12.16
CA GLN A 134 -31.24 -2.14 -11.13
C GLN A 134 -31.03 -3.06 -9.94
N GLU A 135 -30.98 -2.49 -8.74
CA GLU A 135 -30.89 -3.23 -7.50
C GLU A 135 -32.08 -4.21 -7.37
N ILE A 136 -31.74 -5.48 -7.15
CA ILE A 136 -32.69 -6.55 -6.89
C ILE A 136 -32.75 -6.82 -5.38
N ILE A 137 -31.58 -7.03 -4.75
CA ILE A 137 -31.46 -7.45 -3.34
C ILE A 137 -30.22 -6.81 -2.71
N GLY A 138 -30.41 -6.11 -1.59
CA GLY A 138 -29.32 -5.70 -0.71
C GLY A 138 -28.71 -6.89 0.04
N ILE A 139 -27.40 -7.07 -0.07
CA ILE A 139 -26.68 -8.20 0.53
C ILE A 139 -26.02 -7.76 1.82
N ILE A 140 -26.48 -8.35 2.91
CA ILE A 140 -25.94 -8.13 4.24
C ILE A 140 -25.00 -9.28 4.60
N GLY A 141 -23.84 -8.91 5.14
CA GLY A 141 -22.83 -9.86 5.58
C GLY A 141 -21.76 -10.13 4.53
N TRP A 142 -21.11 -11.28 4.69
CA TRP A 142 -20.04 -11.75 3.84
C TRP A 142 -20.57 -12.39 2.57
N VAL A 143 -19.95 -12.02 1.46
CA VAL A 143 -20.40 -12.38 0.10
C VAL A 143 -19.46 -13.36 -0.59
N VAL A 144 -18.16 -13.25 -0.31
CA VAL A 144 -17.13 -14.08 -0.96
C VAL A 144 -17.25 -15.52 -0.50
N ASN A 145 -17.49 -16.44 -1.45
CA ASN A 145 -17.70 -17.87 -1.18
C ASN A 145 -18.82 -18.17 -0.17
N ALA A 146 -19.78 -17.25 0.02
CA ALA A 146 -20.83 -17.34 1.04
C ALA A 146 -21.69 -18.62 0.94
N TYR A 147 -21.82 -19.17 -0.27
CA TYR A 147 -22.57 -20.39 -0.56
C TYR A 147 -21.68 -21.57 -0.98
N ASP A 148 -20.36 -21.43 -0.90
CA ASP A 148 -19.43 -22.52 -1.17
C ASP A 148 -19.51 -23.54 -0.02
N PRO A 149 -19.88 -24.82 -0.27
CA PRO A 149 -19.87 -25.87 0.74
C PRO A 149 -18.49 -26.09 1.38
N CYS A 150 -17.43 -25.62 0.71
CA CYS A 150 -16.07 -25.66 1.18
C CYS A 150 -15.64 -24.41 1.98
N ASP A 151 -16.47 -23.41 2.25
CA ASP A 151 -16.13 -22.38 3.26
C ASP A 151 -16.58 -22.89 4.65
N PRO A 152 -15.65 -23.29 5.56
CA PRO A 152 -14.29 -22.77 5.70
C PRO A 152 -13.12 -23.71 5.37
N CYS A 153 -13.36 -24.91 4.83
CA CYS A 153 -12.27 -25.87 4.55
C CYS A 153 -11.34 -25.45 3.39
N ALA A 154 -11.77 -24.51 2.54
CA ALA A 154 -10.95 -23.86 1.54
C ALA A 154 -10.13 -22.69 2.13
N PRO A 155 -9.00 -22.34 1.49
CA PRO A 155 -8.29 -21.11 1.79
C PRO A 155 -9.21 -19.89 1.76
N GLY A 156 -9.00 -18.95 2.67
CA GLY A 156 -9.78 -17.72 2.73
C GLY A 156 -9.45 -16.78 1.57
N ASP A 157 -10.45 -16.06 1.08
CA ASP A 157 -10.32 -15.13 -0.05
C ASP A 157 -11.18 -13.89 0.15
N VAL A 158 -10.81 -12.80 -0.52
CA VAL A 158 -11.57 -11.53 -0.60
C VAL A 158 -11.81 -11.11 -2.05
N TYR A 159 -11.50 -11.98 -3.01
CA TYR A 159 -11.78 -11.75 -4.43
C TYR A 159 -13.25 -12.00 -4.76
N LEU A 160 -13.87 -11.05 -5.47
CA LEU A 160 -15.16 -11.27 -6.12
C LEU A 160 -14.94 -11.52 -7.61
N PRO A 161 -15.18 -12.75 -8.11
CA PRO A 161 -15.05 -13.03 -9.53
C PRO A 161 -16.15 -12.33 -10.34
N PRO A 162 -15.83 -11.83 -11.54
CA PRO A 162 -16.83 -11.28 -12.45
C PRO A 162 -17.75 -12.39 -12.96
N VAL A 163 -18.96 -12.04 -13.36
CA VAL A 163 -19.89 -12.98 -14.01
C VAL A 163 -19.29 -13.43 -15.36
N GLU A 164 -19.24 -14.73 -15.63
CA GLU A 164 -18.74 -15.26 -16.91
C GLU A 164 -19.73 -14.99 -18.05
N ASP A 165 -19.20 -14.76 -19.26
CA ASP A 165 -20.02 -14.52 -20.45
C ASP A 165 -20.96 -15.73 -20.71
N GLY A 166 -22.26 -15.53 -20.49
CA GLY A 166 -23.29 -16.55 -20.72
C GLY A 166 -23.76 -17.30 -19.47
N ASP A 167 -23.22 -17.00 -18.29
CA ASP A 167 -23.79 -17.43 -17.02
C ASP A 167 -24.95 -16.52 -16.60
N GLU A 168 -26.01 -17.12 -16.02
CA GLU A 168 -27.14 -16.41 -15.40
C GLU A 168 -26.85 -16.04 -13.92
N GLY A 169 -25.57 -15.89 -13.56
CA GLY A 169 -25.15 -15.58 -12.19
C GLY A 169 -25.49 -14.14 -11.78
N PRO A 170 -25.71 -13.89 -10.47
CA PRO A 170 -25.94 -12.53 -9.97
C PRO A 170 -24.73 -11.64 -10.22
N THR A 171 -24.97 -10.43 -10.72
CA THR A 171 -23.95 -9.37 -10.79
C THR A 171 -23.99 -8.58 -9.50
N TYR A 172 -22.83 -8.22 -8.96
CA TYR A 172 -22.74 -7.48 -7.70
C TYR A 172 -22.11 -6.11 -7.92
N GLU A 173 -22.63 -5.12 -7.21
CA GLU A 173 -22.08 -3.76 -7.14
C GLU A 173 -21.88 -3.36 -5.67
N SER A 174 -21.05 -2.35 -5.40
CA SER A 174 -20.96 -1.76 -4.07
C SER A 174 -22.31 -1.18 -3.67
N ALA A 175 -22.72 -1.41 -2.42
CA ALA A 175 -23.95 -0.82 -1.88
C ALA A 175 -23.82 0.70 -1.63
N GLY A 176 -22.68 1.32 -1.97
CA GLY A 176 -22.44 2.75 -1.89
C GLY A 176 -21.28 3.14 -0.97
N THR A 177 -20.71 4.32 -1.22
CA THR A 177 -19.58 4.90 -0.48
C THR A 177 -19.92 5.14 0.99
N MET A 178 -18.95 4.90 1.88
CA MET A 178 -19.03 5.28 3.30
C MET A 178 -18.36 6.63 3.53
N TYR A 179 -18.81 7.39 4.53
CA TYR A 179 -18.32 8.75 4.81
C TYR A 179 -17.94 8.94 6.29
N ASP A 180 -16.86 9.66 6.54
CA ASP A 180 -16.45 10.12 7.88
C ASP A 180 -16.38 8.98 8.93
N ILE A 181 -15.59 7.95 8.63
CA ILE A 181 -15.45 6.76 9.46
C ILE A 181 -14.28 6.90 10.42
N ARG A 182 -14.50 6.57 11.70
CA ARG A 182 -13.43 6.53 12.71
C ARG A 182 -13.33 5.16 13.36
N ILE A 183 -12.16 4.54 13.26
CA ILE A 183 -11.82 3.27 13.90
C ILE A 183 -10.68 3.57 14.87
N GLU A 184 -10.99 3.63 16.15
CA GLU A 184 -10.07 4.15 17.16
C GLU A 184 -9.89 3.21 18.37
N ARG A 185 -8.64 2.98 18.77
CA ARG A 185 -8.26 2.22 19.98
C ARG A 185 -8.91 0.82 20.10
N ASN A 186 -9.28 0.20 18.99
CA ASN A 186 -9.80 -1.15 19.00
C ASN A 186 -8.66 -2.17 19.13
N ARG A 187 -8.98 -3.32 19.72
CA ARG A 187 -8.13 -4.51 19.74
C ARG A 187 -8.75 -5.52 18.79
N ILE A 188 -8.10 -5.73 17.65
CA ILE A 188 -8.53 -6.63 16.59
C ILE A 188 -7.54 -7.78 16.53
N LEU A 189 -7.95 -8.95 17.00
CA LEU A 189 -7.02 -10.02 17.35
C LEU A 189 -7.46 -11.36 16.74
N ASP A 190 -6.48 -12.16 16.31
CA ASP A 190 -6.69 -13.58 16.03
C ASP A 190 -7.77 -13.87 14.95
N MET A 191 -7.93 -12.96 13.99
CA MET A 191 -8.90 -13.08 12.90
C MET A 191 -8.38 -13.97 11.76
N GLY A 192 -9.29 -14.61 11.03
CA GLY A 192 -8.99 -15.51 9.92
C GLY A 192 -8.50 -14.78 8.67
N LEU A 193 -9.02 -13.58 8.42
CA LEU A 193 -8.63 -12.70 7.31
C LEU A 193 -8.09 -11.37 7.84
N ASN A 194 -8.28 -10.26 7.13
CA ASN A 194 -7.67 -8.97 7.45
C ASN A 194 -8.10 -8.48 8.85
N GLY A 195 -7.25 -7.66 9.48
CA GLY A 195 -7.67 -6.96 10.70
C GLY A 195 -8.79 -5.98 10.39
N ILE A 196 -8.51 -5.02 9.52
CA ILE A 196 -9.48 -4.12 8.90
C ILE A 196 -9.41 -4.34 7.39
N GLY A 197 -10.51 -4.69 6.75
CA GLY A 197 -10.54 -5.01 5.33
C GLY A 197 -11.84 -4.62 4.65
N VAL A 198 -11.79 -4.37 3.34
CA VAL A 198 -13.01 -4.28 2.53
C VAL A 198 -13.72 -5.63 2.45
N VAL A 199 -15.03 -5.60 2.16
CA VAL A 199 -15.85 -6.82 1.99
C VAL A 199 -15.38 -7.66 0.80
N ALA A 200 -14.89 -7.02 -0.26
CA ALA A 200 -14.31 -7.68 -1.42
C ALA A 200 -13.45 -6.73 -2.28
N PHE A 201 -12.61 -7.31 -3.13
CA PHE A 201 -11.97 -6.65 -4.27
C PHE A 201 -12.57 -7.15 -5.58
N PHE A 202 -12.97 -6.22 -6.45
CA PHE A 202 -13.54 -6.49 -7.77
C PHE A 202 -12.44 -6.62 -8.83
N ASN A 203 -12.77 -7.31 -9.93
CA ASN A 203 -11.86 -7.40 -11.06
C ASN A 203 -11.90 -6.15 -11.95
N LEU A 204 -10.96 -5.24 -11.71
CA LEU A 204 -10.85 -3.95 -12.42
C LEU A 204 -10.61 -4.06 -13.94
N GLU A 205 -10.20 -5.21 -14.47
CA GLU A 205 -10.09 -5.40 -15.92
C GLU A 205 -11.47 -5.52 -16.59
N ARG A 206 -12.48 -5.97 -15.84
CA ARG A 206 -13.84 -6.24 -16.33
C ARG A 206 -14.89 -5.31 -15.75
N GLU A 207 -14.74 -4.91 -14.50
CA GLU A 207 -15.71 -4.15 -13.71
C GLU A 207 -15.04 -2.89 -13.16
N ASP A 208 -15.69 -1.73 -13.25
CA ASP A 208 -15.17 -0.47 -12.72
C ASP A 208 -15.80 -0.19 -11.34
N GLU A 209 -15.61 -1.13 -10.42
CA GLU A 209 -16.33 -1.19 -9.14
C GLU A 209 -15.37 -1.32 -7.96
N LEU A 210 -15.62 -0.56 -6.89
CA LEU A 210 -14.73 -0.47 -5.73
C LEU A 210 -15.52 -0.23 -4.44
N ILE A 211 -14.99 -0.76 -3.34
CA ILE A 211 -15.46 -0.40 -2.01
C ILE A 211 -14.76 0.89 -1.58
N SER A 212 -15.50 2.01 -1.66
CA SER A 212 -14.98 3.34 -1.38
C SER A 212 -15.32 3.85 0.01
N VAL A 213 -14.37 4.56 0.64
CA VAL A 213 -14.57 5.31 1.88
C VAL A 213 -14.00 6.72 1.74
N ASN A 214 -14.82 7.75 1.93
CA ASN A 214 -14.39 9.13 1.93
C ASN A 214 -14.25 9.65 3.37
N GLY A 215 -13.02 9.99 3.76
CA GLY A 215 -12.70 10.38 5.13
C GLY A 215 -12.69 9.17 6.07
N ILE A 216 -11.53 8.56 6.28
CA ILE A 216 -11.37 7.46 7.23
C ILE A 216 -10.14 7.64 8.12
N ASN A 217 -10.38 7.57 9.44
CA ASN A 217 -9.36 7.67 10.46
C ASN A 217 -9.20 6.33 11.18
N ILE A 218 -8.04 5.70 11.04
CA ILE A 218 -7.65 4.46 11.73
C ILE A 218 -6.58 4.83 12.75
N LEU A 219 -6.96 4.95 14.02
CA LEU A 219 -6.16 5.61 15.06
C LEU A 219 -5.91 4.69 16.27
N GLY A 220 -4.65 4.47 16.65
CA GLY A 220 -4.33 3.84 17.94
C GLY A 220 -4.80 2.38 18.09
N ASN A 221 -5.12 1.67 17.01
CA ASN A 221 -5.61 0.30 17.07
C ASN A 221 -4.47 -0.70 17.26
N THR A 222 -4.77 -1.81 17.93
CA THR A 222 -3.90 -2.99 18.00
C THR A 222 -4.46 -4.06 17.09
N ILE A 223 -3.76 -4.35 15.99
CA ILE A 223 -4.14 -5.35 14.98
C ILE A 223 -3.07 -6.45 15.00
N GLN A 224 -3.41 -7.60 15.58
CA GLN A 224 -2.43 -8.66 15.78
C GLN A 224 -2.94 -10.05 15.48
N ARG A 225 -2.06 -10.91 14.95
CA ARG A 225 -2.35 -12.33 14.69
C ARG A 225 -3.60 -12.55 13.82
N CYS A 226 -3.96 -11.56 13.01
CA CYS A 226 -4.98 -11.69 11.98
C CYS A 226 -4.39 -12.43 10.77
N LEU A 227 -5.19 -12.67 9.73
CA LEU A 227 -4.84 -13.49 8.58
C LEU A 227 -4.38 -14.89 8.99
N SER A 228 -5.02 -15.49 9.98
CA SER A 228 -4.62 -16.81 10.49
C SER A 228 -4.97 -17.97 9.55
N ARG A 229 -5.89 -17.77 8.59
CA ARG A 229 -6.21 -18.76 7.55
C ARG A 229 -5.12 -18.79 6.48
N GLU A 230 -4.99 -19.95 5.83
CA GLU A 230 -4.31 -19.99 4.53
C GLU A 230 -5.06 -19.10 3.53
N LEU A 231 -4.32 -18.30 2.75
CA LEU A 231 -4.89 -17.41 1.76
C LEU A 231 -5.01 -18.11 0.40
N GLY A 232 -6.13 -17.86 -0.28
CA GLY A 232 -6.37 -18.25 -1.66
C GLY A 232 -5.29 -17.72 -2.61
N LEU A 233 -5.13 -18.39 -3.75
CA LEU A 233 -4.23 -17.89 -4.79
C LEU A 233 -4.84 -16.64 -5.42
N ILE A 234 -4.09 -15.54 -5.41
CA ILE A 234 -4.50 -14.32 -6.10
C ILE A 234 -4.46 -14.59 -7.61
N PRO A 235 -5.58 -14.44 -8.35
CA PRO A 235 -5.62 -14.57 -9.79
C PRO A 235 -4.61 -13.65 -10.47
N ASP A 236 -4.09 -14.04 -11.65
CA ASP A 236 -3.05 -13.27 -12.35
C ASP A 236 -3.48 -11.82 -12.64
N SER A 237 -4.75 -11.60 -13.04
CA SER A 237 -5.35 -10.28 -13.27
C SER A 237 -5.47 -9.43 -12.00
N MET A 238 -5.50 -10.07 -10.83
CA MET A 238 -5.72 -9.41 -9.54
C MET A 238 -4.43 -9.12 -8.77
N LYS A 239 -3.27 -9.61 -9.23
CA LYS A 239 -1.99 -9.45 -8.51
C LYS A 239 -1.59 -7.99 -8.24
N LYS A 240 -2.12 -7.04 -9.02
CA LYS A 240 -1.89 -5.59 -8.86
C LYS A 240 -3.11 -4.86 -8.26
N SER A 241 -4.25 -5.53 -8.12
CA SER A 241 -5.56 -4.92 -7.81
C SER A 241 -6.22 -5.48 -6.55
N MET A 242 -5.52 -6.33 -5.80
CA MET A 242 -6.00 -6.94 -4.57
C MET A 242 -4.82 -7.28 -3.65
N GLY A 243 -5.05 -7.17 -2.34
CA GLY A 243 -4.05 -7.55 -1.35
C GLY A 243 -4.67 -7.88 0.00
N TYR A 244 -3.84 -8.47 0.85
CA TYR A 244 -4.18 -8.86 2.22
C TYR A 244 -3.27 -8.12 3.20
N GLY A 245 -3.79 -7.77 4.37
CA GLY A 245 -2.95 -7.22 5.42
C GLY A 245 -3.60 -7.08 6.78
N GLY A 246 -2.87 -6.49 7.71
CA GLY A 246 -3.48 -5.98 8.94
C GLY A 246 -4.55 -4.93 8.61
N ILE A 247 -4.26 -4.08 7.63
CA ILE A 247 -5.21 -3.16 6.99
C ILE A 247 -5.18 -3.40 5.47
N ALA A 248 -6.33 -3.61 4.83
CA ALA A 248 -6.47 -3.80 3.39
C ALA A 248 -7.64 -2.99 2.82
N LEU A 249 -7.35 -1.94 2.05
CA LEU A 249 -8.33 -0.98 1.55
C LEU A 249 -8.35 -0.96 0.01
N ALA A 250 -9.55 -0.80 -0.56
CA ALA A 250 -9.74 -0.72 -2.01
C ALA A 250 -9.63 0.72 -2.52
N ASP A 251 -10.54 1.59 -2.10
CA ASP A 251 -10.56 2.99 -2.53
C ASP A 251 -10.84 3.91 -1.34
N VAL A 252 -9.96 4.89 -1.09
CA VAL A 252 -10.10 5.78 0.07
C VAL A 252 -9.64 7.20 -0.19
N ASP A 253 -10.46 8.17 0.21
CA ASP A 253 -10.11 9.58 0.22
C ASP A 253 -9.83 10.06 1.64
N ASP A 254 -8.88 10.99 1.80
CA ASP A 254 -8.51 11.60 3.08
C ASP A 254 -8.25 10.56 4.18
N LEU A 255 -7.37 9.59 3.88
CA LEU A 255 -7.01 8.49 4.78
C LEU A 255 -5.99 8.95 5.82
N ILE A 256 -6.30 8.73 7.10
CA ILE A 256 -5.38 8.89 8.22
C ILE A 256 -5.18 7.55 8.93
N VAL A 257 -3.94 7.05 8.97
CA VAL A 257 -3.55 5.84 9.72
C VAL A 257 -2.47 6.21 10.71
N HIS A 258 -2.84 6.49 11.96
CA HIS A 258 -1.91 6.98 12.98
C HIS A 258 -1.82 6.10 14.22
N ASP A 259 -0.61 5.99 14.77
CA ASP A 259 -0.36 5.43 16.10
C ASP A 259 -0.85 3.97 16.27
N ASN A 260 -0.99 3.21 15.18
CA ASN A 260 -1.43 1.82 15.21
C ASN A 260 -0.27 0.84 15.43
N SER A 261 -0.59 -0.29 16.06
CA SER A 261 0.29 -1.45 16.21
C SER A 261 -0.23 -2.58 15.32
N ILE A 262 0.46 -2.87 14.22
CA ILE A 262 0.08 -3.86 13.20
C ILE A 262 1.15 -4.96 13.17
N GLU A 263 0.92 -6.05 13.90
CA GLU A 263 1.98 -7.01 14.22
C GLU A 263 1.56 -8.47 14.05
N ASP A 264 2.51 -9.31 13.63
CA ASP A 264 2.33 -10.77 13.61
C ASP A 264 1.11 -11.25 12.81
N ASN A 265 0.69 -10.52 11.78
CA ASN A 265 -0.43 -10.94 10.92
C ASN A 265 0.08 -11.87 9.81
N GLY A 266 -0.73 -12.86 9.42
CA GLY A 266 -0.39 -13.85 8.40
C GLY A 266 0.36 -15.04 8.98
N PRO A 267 0.13 -16.27 8.47
CA PRO A 267 0.68 -17.48 9.08
C PRO A 267 2.19 -17.59 8.87
N ASP A 268 2.66 -17.12 7.72
CA ASP A 268 4.07 -17.09 7.36
C ASP A 268 4.33 -16.10 6.21
N TYR A 269 5.61 -15.89 5.94
CA TYR A 269 6.08 -15.03 4.87
C TYR A 269 5.88 -15.58 3.46
N LEU A 270 5.43 -16.83 3.26
CA LEU A 270 5.19 -17.35 1.92
C LEU A 270 3.86 -16.83 1.39
N GLN A 271 2.91 -16.50 2.26
CA GLN A 271 1.67 -15.83 1.90
C GLN A 271 1.93 -14.37 1.45
N PRO A 272 1.08 -13.80 0.57
CA PRO A 272 1.19 -12.42 0.11
C PRO A 272 0.59 -11.46 1.15
N VAL A 273 1.33 -11.25 2.25
CA VAL A 273 0.86 -10.48 3.40
C VAL A 273 1.49 -9.09 3.42
N CYS A 274 0.66 -8.07 3.58
CA CYS A 274 1.08 -6.70 3.86
C CYS A 274 0.82 -6.33 5.33
N GLY A 275 1.55 -5.34 5.85
CA GLY A 275 1.09 -4.62 7.04
C GLY A 275 -0.12 -3.75 6.70
N ILE A 276 0.07 -2.84 5.74
CA ILE A 276 -0.97 -1.98 5.15
C ILE A 276 -0.95 -2.16 3.64
N PHE A 277 -2.09 -2.54 3.07
CA PHE A 277 -2.34 -2.57 1.62
C PHE A 277 -3.41 -1.53 1.26
N ILE A 278 -3.12 -0.71 0.26
CA ILE A 278 -4.04 0.27 -0.31
C ILE A 278 -3.97 0.14 -1.82
N LEU A 279 -5.11 -0.11 -2.46
CA LEU A 279 -5.20 -0.17 -3.92
C LEU A 279 -5.23 1.25 -4.53
N HIS A 280 -6.21 2.06 -4.15
CA HIS A 280 -6.33 3.44 -4.61
C HIS A 280 -6.56 4.38 -3.42
N ALA A 281 -5.95 5.57 -3.47
CA ALA A 281 -6.25 6.61 -2.49
C ALA A 281 -6.00 8.05 -2.98
N GLU A 282 -6.74 9.01 -2.43
CA GLU A 282 -6.47 10.44 -2.56
C GLU A 282 -6.12 11.03 -1.17
N GLY A 283 -4.92 11.59 -1.02
CA GLY A 283 -4.50 12.22 0.24
C GLY A 283 -4.30 11.24 1.41
N VAL A 284 -3.15 10.56 1.44
CA VAL A 284 -2.82 9.57 2.48
C VAL A 284 -1.87 10.13 3.53
N ASP A 285 -2.18 9.94 4.82
CA ASP A 285 -1.27 10.18 5.96
C ASP A 285 -1.12 8.93 6.83
N ILE A 286 0.00 8.22 6.68
CA ILE A 286 0.38 7.05 7.49
C ILE A 286 1.53 7.47 8.41
N SER A 287 1.26 7.73 9.69
CA SER A 287 2.28 8.26 10.59
C SER A 287 2.32 7.58 11.96
N ARG A 288 3.52 7.43 12.53
CA ARG A 288 3.76 6.90 13.88
C ARG A 288 3.22 5.48 14.11
N ASN A 289 3.11 4.68 13.06
CA ASN A 289 2.67 3.28 13.19
C ASN A 289 3.85 2.36 13.47
N ARG A 290 3.59 1.28 14.19
CA ARG A 290 4.50 0.14 14.33
C ARG A 290 3.97 -1.03 13.50
N ILE A 291 4.68 -1.41 12.46
CA ILE A 291 4.29 -2.42 11.47
C ILE A 291 5.39 -3.48 11.40
N VAL A 292 5.22 -4.59 12.11
CA VAL A 292 6.33 -5.53 12.33
C VAL A 292 5.90 -6.98 12.22
N ASN A 293 6.75 -7.79 11.60
CA ASN A 293 6.60 -9.26 11.55
C ASN A 293 5.29 -9.74 10.89
N ASN A 294 4.77 -8.99 9.93
CA ASN A 294 3.62 -9.42 9.12
C ASN A 294 4.10 -10.40 8.03
N GLY A 295 3.60 -11.63 8.07
CA GLY A 295 4.12 -12.79 7.38
C GLY A 295 5.41 -13.26 8.04
N ALA A 296 5.31 -14.01 9.15
CA ALA A 296 6.47 -14.40 9.94
C ALA A 296 7.47 -15.28 9.17
N LYS A 297 8.77 -15.11 9.45
CA LYS A 297 9.84 -15.89 8.82
C LYS A 297 9.74 -17.37 9.19
N THR A 298 9.94 -18.26 8.21
CA THR A 298 9.98 -19.71 8.44
C THR A 298 11.27 -20.32 7.89
N GLN A 299 11.44 -21.64 8.00
CA GLN A 299 12.59 -22.36 7.45
C GLN A 299 12.46 -22.64 5.94
N ASN A 300 11.28 -22.42 5.36
CA ASN A 300 11.01 -22.67 3.94
C ASN A 300 11.68 -21.61 3.06
N SER A 301 12.07 -21.92 1.82
CA SER A 301 12.71 -20.92 0.96
C SER A 301 11.77 -19.77 0.58
N ALA A 302 12.27 -18.52 0.62
CA ALA A 302 11.56 -17.33 0.14
C ALA A 302 11.17 -17.41 -1.35
N ASN A 303 11.85 -18.23 -2.16
CA ASN A 303 11.49 -18.42 -3.57
C ASN A 303 10.20 -19.25 -3.76
N GLY A 304 9.74 -19.94 -2.70
CA GLY A 304 8.44 -20.63 -2.68
C GLY A 304 7.27 -19.73 -2.33
N ALA A 305 7.50 -18.42 -2.17
CA ALA A 305 6.46 -17.46 -1.82
C ALA A 305 5.39 -17.36 -2.92
N LYS A 306 4.11 -17.38 -2.52
CA LYS A 306 2.96 -17.18 -3.42
C LYS A 306 3.06 -15.79 -4.08
N PRO A 307 2.77 -15.65 -5.39
CA PRO A 307 2.69 -14.34 -6.02
C PRO A 307 1.62 -13.45 -5.38
N GLY A 308 1.84 -12.13 -5.41
CA GLY A 308 0.90 -11.13 -4.89
C GLY A 308 1.60 -10.03 -4.10
N PRO A 309 0.88 -8.96 -3.72
CA PRO A 309 1.43 -7.88 -2.92
C PRO A 309 1.93 -8.38 -1.57
N ARG A 310 3.10 -7.90 -1.17
CA ARG A 310 3.74 -8.20 0.12
C ARG A 310 4.64 -7.04 0.51
N GLY A 311 4.57 -6.63 1.76
CA GLY A 311 5.34 -5.47 2.21
C GLY A 311 4.89 -4.92 3.55
N GLY A 312 5.66 -4.00 4.10
CA GLY A 312 5.23 -3.25 5.29
C GLY A 312 4.06 -2.33 4.96
N ILE A 313 4.31 -1.31 4.14
CA ILE A 313 3.31 -0.40 3.58
C ILE A 313 3.36 -0.54 2.05
N TYR A 314 2.23 -0.91 1.45
CA TYR A 314 2.09 -1.14 0.02
C TYR A 314 0.92 -0.32 -0.53
N ILE A 315 1.24 0.77 -1.22
CA ILE A 315 0.28 1.64 -1.90
C ILE A 315 0.43 1.41 -3.40
N VAL A 316 -0.59 0.79 -4.02
CA VAL A 316 -0.59 0.53 -5.45
C VAL A 316 -0.64 1.85 -6.23
N PHE A 317 -1.54 2.76 -5.87
CA PHE A 317 -1.63 4.10 -6.45
C PHE A 317 -2.22 5.12 -5.47
N ALA A 318 -1.63 6.32 -5.41
CA ALA A 318 -2.16 7.43 -4.65
C ALA A 318 -2.07 8.77 -5.40
N THR A 319 -3.05 9.64 -5.20
CA THR A 319 -3.07 10.97 -5.82
C THR A 319 -3.16 12.09 -4.79
N ALA A 320 -2.64 13.27 -5.15
CA ALA A 320 -2.74 14.45 -4.30
C ALA A 320 -4.13 15.10 -4.41
N PRO A 321 -4.72 15.52 -3.28
CA PRO A 321 -6.03 16.13 -3.29
C PRO A 321 -6.15 17.41 -4.11
N LYS A 322 -7.30 17.61 -4.76
CA LYS A 322 -7.51 18.71 -5.72
C LYS A 322 -8.67 19.64 -5.33
N ILE A 323 -8.57 20.87 -5.80
CA ILE A 323 -9.62 21.90 -5.77
C ILE A 323 -9.79 22.50 -7.16
N ASP A 324 -11.02 22.75 -7.56
CA ASP A 324 -11.32 23.43 -8.82
C ASP A 324 -11.09 24.94 -8.72
N VAL A 325 -10.27 25.46 -9.64
CA VAL A 325 -9.97 26.90 -9.72
C VAL A 325 -10.36 27.43 -11.08
N LYS A 326 -11.06 28.58 -11.10
CA LYS A 326 -11.48 29.24 -12.33
C LYS A 326 -10.42 30.20 -12.84
N ILE A 327 -9.82 29.90 -13.99
CA ILE A 327 -8.81 30.72 -14.68
C ILE A 327 -9.36 31.11 -16.05
N LEU A 328 -9.38 32.42 -16.35
CA LEU A 328 -9.84 32.96 -17.65
C LEU A 328 -11.23 32.42 -18.09
N GLY A 329 -12.12 32.17 -17.13
CA GLY A 329 -13.47 31.68 -17.39
C GLY A 329 -13.62 30.16 -17.50
N ARG A 330 -12.51 29.39 -17.47
CA ARG A 330 -12.50 27.91 -17.49
C ARG A 330 -12.09 27.35 -16.13
N TRP A 331 -12.64 26.19 -15.77
CA TRP A 331 -12.28 25.48 -14.54
C TRP A 331 -11.08 24.57 -14.79
N TYR A 332 -10.15 24.56 -13.85
CA TYR A 332 -8.97 23.71 -13.86
C TYR A 332 -8.80 23.07 -12.48
N PRO A 333 -8.63 21.74 -12.40
CA PRO A 333 -8.29 21.10 -11.15
C PRO A 333 -6.86 21.50 -10.76
N ARG A 334 -6.68 21.88 -9.50
CA ARG A 334 -5.36 22.24 -8.94
C ARG A 334 -5.17 21.55 -7.60
N GLN A 335 -3.95 21.07 -7.32
CA GLN A 335 -3.62 20.54 -6.00
C GLN A 335 -3.92 21.56 -4.89
N ASN A 336 -4.54 21.10 -3.82
CA ASN A 336 -4.93 21.93 -2.68
C ASN A 336 -3.78 22.19 -1.68
N GLY A 337 -2.63 21.54 -1.89
CA GLY A 337 -1.44 21.63 -1.04
C GLY A 337 -1.20 20.41 -0.14
N VAL A 338 -2.17 19.49 -0.07
CA VAL A 338 -1.99 18.18 0.59
C VAL A 338 -1.16 17.26 -0.30
N THR A 339 -0.31 16.44 0.31
CA THR A 339 0.49 15.43 -0.38
C THR A 339 -0.37 14.27 -0.88
N ALA A 340 0.04 13.60 -1.95
CA ALA A 340 -0.53 12.31 -2.31
C ALA A 340 -0.29 11.27 -1.21
N VAL A 341 0.94 11.23 -0.70
CA VAL A 341 1.32 10.34 0.41
C VAL A 341 2.24 11.08 1.37
N LYS A 342 1.87 11.03 2.65
CA LYS A 342 2.71 11.36 3.79
C LYS A 342 2.93 10.09 4.62
N ALA A 343 4.18 9.70 4.79
CA ALA A 343 4.58 8.54 5.58
C ALA A 343 5.65 8.97 6.59
N HIS A 344 5.27 9.33 7.81
CA HIS A 344 6.20 9.92 8.79
C HIS A 344 6.36 9.09 10.06
N ASP A 345 7.58 8.99 10.58
CA ASP A 345 7.88 8.43 11.90
C ASP A 345 7.37 6.98 12.12
N ASN A 346 7.21 6.20 11.06
CA ASN A 346 6.79 4.81 11.16
C ASN A 346 7.98 3.90 11.48
N VAL A 347 7.71 2.82 12.22
CA VAL A 347 8.64 1.70 12.41
C VAL A 347 8.11 0.52 11.62
N VAL A 348 8.78 0.18 10.53
CA VAL A 348 8.35 -0.86 9.60
C VAL A 348 9.44 -1.91 9.47
N SER A 349 9.12 -3.16 9.79
CA SER A 349 10.03 -4.29 9.63
C SER A 349 9.32 -5.46 8.98
N GLN A 350 9.62 -5.69 7.71
CA GLN A 350 9.00 -6.70 6.88
C GLN A 350 9.90 -7.95 6.75
N PRO A 351 9.43 -9.15 7.15
CA PRO A 351 10.20 -10.38 7.04
C PRO A 351 10.56 -10.78 5.60
N LEU A 352 9.62 -10.61 4.65
CA LEU A 352 9.85 -10.85 3.23
C LEU A 352 9.12 -9.80 2.38
N GLY A 353 9.86 -9.09 1.54
CA GLY A 353 9.35 -7.99 0.73
C GLY A 353 9.82 -6.62 1.24
N ARG A 354 9.40 -5.57 0.54
CA ARG A 354 9.81 -4.20 0.83
C ARG A 354 9.17 -3.68 2.10
N ALA A 355 9.87 -2.82 2.84
CA ALA A 355 9.26 -2.06 3.92
C ALA A 355 8.26 -1.02 3.39
N LEU A 356 8.58 -0.38 2.26
CA LEU A 356 7.75 0.66 1.65
C LEU A 356 7.67 0.52 0.13
N SER A 357 6.45 0.51 -0.42
CA SER A 357 6.17 0.62 -1.85
C SER A 357 5.10 1.67 -2.09
N ILE A 358 5.41 2.67 -2.90
CA ILE A 358 4.49 3.76 -3.27
C ILE A 358 4.55 3.98 -4.78
N THR A 359 3.40 3.98 -5.43
CA THR A 359 3.20 4.71 -6.68
C THR A 359 2.31 5.90 -6.41
N ALA A 360 2.68 7.08 -6.93
CA ALA A 360 1.91 8.29 -6.69
C ALA A 360 1.84 9.24 -7.90
N LEU A 361 0.78 10.04 -7.93
CA LEU A 361 0.64 11.24 -8.76
C LEU A 361 0.38 12.44 -7.84
N GLY A 362 1.46 13.09 -7.41
CA GLY A 362 1.40 14.20 -6.46
C GLY A 362 2.61 14.25 -5.54
N PRO A 363 2.73 15.25 -4.65
CA PRO A 363 3.84 15.31 -3.72
C PRO A 363 3.85 14.10 -2.76
N VAL A 364 5.03 13.52 -2.53
CA VAL A 364 5.25 12.41 -1.60
C VAL A 364 6.23 12.85 -0.53
N SER A 365 5.91 12.61 0.74
CA SER A 365 6.75 12.95 1.88
C SER A 365 6.98 11.75 2.79
N VAL A 366 8.21 11.26 2.85
CA VAL A 366 8.65 10.10 3.64
C VAL A 366 9.76 10.56 4.58
N VAL A 367 9.44 10.77 5.85
CA VAL A 367 10.34 11.44 6.81
C VAL A 367 10.42 10.69 8.13
N GLY A 368 11.64 10.54 8.68
CA GLY A 368 11.83 10.04 10.05
C GLY A 368 11.47 8.57 10.28
N ASN A 369 11.33 7.76 9.22
CA ASN A 369 10.92 6.36 9.34
C ASN A 369 12.10 5.43 9.62
N GLN A 370 11.81 4.31 10.27
CA GLN A 370 12.67 3.12 10.30
C GLN A 370 12.08 2.08 9.33
N LEU A 371 12.80 1.77 8.26
CA LEU A 371 12.33 0.94 7.16
C LEU A 371 13.27 -0.26 6.97
N THR A 372 12.83 -1.43 7.44
CA THR A 372 13.62 -2.66 7.42
C THR A 372 12.98 -3.73 6.54
N SER A 373 13.78 -4.29 5.62
CA SER A 373 13.45 -5.54 4.90
C SER A 373 14.42 -6.63 5.33
N GLN A 374 13.90 -7.78 5.77
CA GLN A 374 14.70 -8.92 6.26
C GLN A 374 14.85 -10.04 5.21
N GLY A 375 14.30 -9.83 4.01
CA GLY A 375 14.20 -10.85 2.99
C GLY A 375 13.59 -10.34 1.69
N MET A 376 13.99 -10.97 0.59
CA MET A 376 13.49 -10.68 -0.75
C MET A 376 13.21 -11.97 -1.53
N VAL A 377 12.26 -11.89 -2.47
CA VAL A 377 12.00 -12.95 -3.43
C VAL A 377 12.96 -12.78 -4.61
N PHE A 378 13.64 -13.86 -4.99
CA PHE A 378 14.72 -13.81 -5.97
C PHE A 378 14.26 -14.28 -7.35
N ARG A 379 13.50 -13.43 -8.04
CA ARG A 379 13.09 -13.66 -9.43
C ARG A 379 13.12 -12.35 -10.21
N THR A 380 13.53 -12.38 -11.47
CA THR A 380 13.63 -11.16 -12.31
C THR A 380 12.28 -10.50 -12.57
N ASP A 381 11.18 -11.25 -12.46
CA ASP A 381 9.80 -10.76 -12.54
C ASP A 381 9.26 -10.28 -11.18
N ALA A 382 9.99 -10.50 -10.07
CA ALA A 382 9.56 -10.07 -8.75
C ALA A 382 9.92 -8.60 -8.52
N PRO A 383 9.01 -7.78 -7.96
CA PRO A 383 9.31 -6.37 -7.67
C PRO A 383 10.58 -6.18 -6.81
N SER A 384 10.85 -7.09 -5.87
CA SER A 384 12.03 -7.02 -4.99
C SER A 384 13.38 -7.05 -5.71
N PHE A 385 13.42 -7.47 -6.97
CA PHE A 385 14.62 -7.46 -7.80
C PHE A 385 15.14 -6.04 -8.09
N TYR A 386 14.25 -5.11 -8.43
CA TYR A 386 14.63 -3.73 -8.74
C TYR A 386 14.83 -2.88 -7.48
N ALA A 387 14.02 -3.13 -6.45
CA ALA A 387 14.06 -2.36 -5.21
C ALA A 387 13.73 -3.29 -4.04
N SER A 388 14.66 -3.44 -3.10
CA SER A 388 14.56 -4.47 -2.07
C SER A 388 13.88 -4.02 -0.79
N THR A 389 14.09 -2.76 -0.38
CA THR A 389 13.57 -2.21 0.88
C THR A 389 12.56 -1.09 0.64
N VAL A 390 12.89 -0.14 -0.24
CA VAL A 390 12.04 1.02 -0.54
C VAL A 390 11.91 1.20 -2.04
N SER A 391 10.68 1.37 -2.51
CA SER A 391 10.34 1.68 -3.89
C SER A 391 9.36 2.86 -3.93
N ILE A 392 9.74 3.96 -4.58
CA ILE A 392 8.85 5.11 -4.81
C ILE A 392 8.87 5.47 -6.29
N PHE A 393 7.72 5.41 -6.93
CA PHE A 393 7.51 5.87 -8.30
C PHE A 393 6.50 7.02 -8.30
N ASN A 394 6.98 8.22 -8.61
CA ASN A 394 6.14 9.42 -8.68
C ASN A 394 6.01 9.91 -10.13
N LEU A 395 4.78 9.95 -10.63
CA LEU A 395 4.45 10.36 -11.99
C LEU A 395 4.06 11.84 -12.09
N GLY A 396 4.05 12.56 -10.96
CA GLY A 396 3.78 14.00 -10.96
C GLY A 396 4.86 14.78 -11.70
N ILE A 397 4.46 15.83 -12.43
CA ILE A 397 5.33 16.62 -13.30
C ILE A 397 5.51 18.02 -12.70
N SER A 398 6.70 18.57 -12.86
CA SER A 398 7.04 19.90 -12.34
C SER A 398 6.14 21.02 -12.86
N ASN A 399 5.69 21.88 -11.94
CA ASN A 399 4.94 23.10 -12.24
C ASN A 399 5.74 24.08 -13.13
N GLU A 400 7.07 24.03 -13.08
CA GLU A 400 7.96 24.88 -13.88
C GLU A 400 7.86 24.56 -15.37
N LEU A 401 7.67 23.28 -15.72
CA LEU A 401 7.49 22.81 -17.09
C LEU A 401 6.06 23.08 -17.57
N TYR A 402 5.06 22.77 -16.73
CA TYR A 402 3.64 22.89 -17.06
C TYR A 402 3.19 24.33 -17.29
N LEU A 403 3.56 25.27 -16.41
CA LEU A 403 3.08 26.65 -16.52
C LEU A 403 3.66 27.35 -17.75
N GLN A 404 4.90 27.04 -18.12
CA GLN A 404 5.47 27.50 -19.38
C GLN A 404 4.69 26.92 -20.56
N GLN A 405 4.36 25.63 -20.54
CA GLN A 405 3.60 24.98 -21.62
C GLN A 405 2.19 25.55 -21.77
N LEU A 406 1.45 25.79 -20.69
CA LEU A 406 0.14 26.47 -20.70
C LEU A 406 0.20 27.90 -21.24
N LEU A 407 1.23 28.66 -20.85
CA LEU A 407 1.40 30.06 -21.28
C LEU A 407 1.86 30.17 -22.73
N PHE A 408 2.56 29.15 -23.27
CA PHE A 408 3.04 29.13 -24.65
C PHE A 408 2.11 28.42 -25.63
N SER A 409 1.23 27.50 -25.20
CA SER A 409 0.48 26.67 -26.16
C SER A 409 -0.81 27.31 -26.69
N GLY A 410 -1.50 28.19 -25.94
CA GLY A 410 -2.75 28.86 -26.41
C GLY A 410 -3.90 27.93 -26.86
N GLU A 411 -3.65 26.63 -26.93
CA GLU A 411 -4.43 25.53 -27.46
C GLU A 411 -4.23 24.36 -26.50
N THR A 412 -5.33 23.68 -26.19
CA THR A 412 -5.35 22.45 -25.38
C THR A 412 -4.41 21.40 -25.98
N LEU A 413 -3.49 20.89 -25.17
CA LEU A 413 -2.66 19.71 -25.46
C LEU A 413 -3.56 18.47 -25.59
N LYS A 414 -4.23 18.32 -26.74
CA LYS A 414 -5.01 17.11 -27.04
C LYS A 414 -4.15 15.98 -27.63
N ASP A 415 -2.99 16.29 -28.20
CA ASP A 415 -2.24 15.34 -29.03
C ASP A 415 -0.71 15.40 -28.79
N VAL A 416 -0.22 15.21 -27.56
CA VAL A 416 1.20 14.87 -27.34
C VAL A 416 1.31 13.37 -27.08
N PRO A 417 1.80 12.57 -28.03
CA PRO A 417 2.09 11.17 -27.77
C PRO A 417 3.35 11.11 -26.91
N LEU A 418 3.18 10.81 -25.61
CA LEU A 418 4.28 10.36 -24.77
C LEU A 418 4.69 8.96 -25.19
N THR A 419 5.51 8.86 -26.23
CA THR A 419 6.43 7.73 -26.36
C THR A 419 7.57 7.95 -25.37
N ALA A 420 7.27 7.81 -24.07
CA ALA A 420 8.30 7.66 -23.06
C ALA A 420 8.94 6.29 -23.29
N ALA A 421 10.12 6.32 -23.89
CA ALA A 421 10.89 5.13 -24.21
C ALA A 421 11.19 4.31 -22.94
N ALA A 422 11.01 3.00 -23.07
CA ALA A 422 11.54 1.91 -22.25
C ALA A 422 10.76 1.49 -20.98
N PHE A 423 9.47 1.15 -21.12
CA PHE A 423 8.88 0.01 -20.42
C PHE A 423 7.86 -0.64 -21.37
N GLU A 424 8.23 -1.78 -21.97
CA GLU A 424 7.47 -2.46 -23.04
C GLU A 424 6.25 -3.25 -22.54
N ASP A 425 5.79 -2.99 -21.30
CA ASP A 425 4.62 -3.63 -20.70
C ASP A 425 3.62 -2.52 -20.34
N THR A 426 2.76 -2.17 -21.29
CA THR A 426 1.77 -1.09 -21.23
C THR A 426 0.58 -1.46 -20.35
N ASP A 427 0.86 -1.76 -19.08
CA ASP A 427 -0.09 -2.25 -18.07
C ASP A 427 0.06 -1.46 -16.74
N PHE A 428 0.62 -0.25 -16.84
CA PHE A 428 0.83 0.70 -15.74
C PHE A 428 -0.07 1.94 -15.84
N LEU A 429 -0.78 2.08 -16.95
CA LEU A 429 -1.81 3.08 -17.16
C LEU A 429 -3.13 2.32 -17.29
N VAL A 430 -3.93 2.33 -16.22
CA VAL A 430 -5.33 1.94 -16.32
C VAL A 430 -5.94 2.85 -17.41
N PRO A 431 -6.48 2.29 -18.51
CA PRO A 431 -7.10 3.11 -19.53
C PRO A 431 -8.31 3.81 -18.91
N PRO A 432 -8.50 5.12 -19.15
CA PRO A 432 -9.54 5.88 -18.47
C PRO A 432 -10.92 5.29 -18.70
N ARG A 433 -11.57 4.89 -17.61
CA ARG A 433 -12.96 4.40 -17.55
C ARG A 433 -13.68 5.02 -16.35
N ARG A 434 -15.00 4.84 -16.37
CA ARG A 434 -16.01 5.69 -15.76
C ARG A 434 -16.07 5.45 -14.24
N GLY A 435 -15.34 6.23 -13.46
CA GLY A 435 -15.32 6.13 -12.00
C GLY A 435 -13.97 6.52 -11.41
N LEU A 436 -12.88 6.13 -12.09
CA LEU A 436 -11.51 6.51 -11.73
C LEU A 436 -10.99 7.75 -12.49
N ASP A 437 -11.36 7.91 -13.78
CA ASP A 437 -10.61 8.80 -14.69
C ASP A 437 -11.49 9.62 -15.66
N ASP A 438 -12.56 10.29 -15.19
CA ASP A 438 -13.39 11.17 -16.04
C ASP A 438 -12.69 12.48 -16.49
N LEU A 439 -11.37 12.55 -16.35
CA LEU A 439 -10.54 13.68 -16.71
C LEU A 439 -9.28 13.14 -17.45
N HIS A 440 -8.99 13.68 -18.63
CA HIS A 440 -7.90 13.19 -19.49
C HIS A 440 -6.55 13.12 -18.75
N LEU A 441 -5.67 12.16 -19.05
CA LEU A 441 -4.31 12.01 -18.49
C LEU A 441 -3.46 13.32 -18.45
N PHE A 442 -3.80 14.32 -19.25
CA PHE A 442 -3.20 15.68 -19.28
C PHE A 442 -4.02 16.80 -18.62
N SER A 443 -5.20 16.50 -18.09
CA SER A 443 -5.91 17.33 -17.11
C SER A 443 -5.41 17.08 -15.66
N TYR A 444 -4.63 16.02 -15.46
CA TYR A 444 -4.04 15.55 -14.20
C TYR A 444 -2.56 15.98 -14.03
N VAL A 445 -2.19 17.21 -14.42
CA VAL A 445 -0.80 17.67 -14.22
C VAL A 445 -0.66 18.26 -12.82
N GLY A 446 -0.20 17.43 -11.88
CA GLY A 446 0.13 17.82 -10.50
C GLY A 446 1.63 17.72 -10.22
N ASN A 447 2.11 18.53 -9.27
CA ASN A 447 3.49 18.51 -8.77
C ASN A 447 3.89 17.10 -8.32
N GLY A 448 5.11 16.65 -8.64
CA GLY A 448 5.64 15.32 -8.29
C GLY A 448 6.81 15.33 -7.30
N ASN A 449 6.95 16.37 -6.47
CA ASN A 449 8.05 16.43 -5.51
C ASN A 449 8.08 15.20 -4.60
N VAL A 450 9.24 14.58 -4.45
CA VAL A 450 9.47 13.52 -3.46
C VAL A 450 10.43 14.04 -2.41
N LEU A 451 10.01 14.02 -1.14
CA LEU A 451 10.86 14.29 0.01
C LEU A 451 11.11 12.98 0.75
N PHE A 452 12.35 12.50 0.77
CA PHE A 452 12.79 11.29 1.47
C PHE A 452 13.93 11.65 2.42
N ASN A 453 13.59 12.04 3.65
CA ASN A 453 14.55 12.64 4.58
C ASN A 453 14.57 11.98 5.96
N ASP A 454 15.73 12.03 6.63
CA ASP A 454 15.89 11.60 8.03
C ASP A 454 15.47 10.13 8.30
N ASN A 455 15.44 9.28 7.27
CA ASN A 455 15.03 7.89 7.41
C ASN A 455 16.22 6.99 7.76
N GLN A 456 15.95 5.93 8.52
CA GLN A 456 16.85 4.81 8.75
C GLN A 456 16.35 3.63 7.92
N VAL A 457 17.13 3.22 6.92
CA VAL A 457 16.77 2.14 6.00
C VAL A 457 17.73 0.98 6.20
N LEU A 458 17.20 -0.23 6.42
CA LEU A 458 17.98 -1.44 6.60
C LEU A 458 17.51 -2.52 5.63
N LEU A 459 18.42 -2.97 4.76
CA LEU A 459 18.30 -4.25 4.08
C LEU A 459 19.11 -5.28 4.85
N ASP A 460 18.45 -6.25 5.47
CA ASP A 460 19.08 -7.33 6.22
C ASP A 460 18.85 -8.68 5.53
N LEU A 461 19.90 -9.21 4.90
CA LEU A 461 19.87 -10.50 4.22
C LEU A 461 20.77 -11.55 4.89
N ILE A 462 21.28 -11.29 6.09
CA ILE A 462 22.28 -12.17 6.76
C ILE A 462 21.75 -13.60 6.91
N ASP A 463 20.49 -13.76 7.30
CA ASP A 463 19.89 -15.07 7.58
C ASP A 463 19.25 -15.72 6.35
N THR A 464 19.85 -15.54 5.17
CA THR A 464 19.29 -16.08 3.93
C THR A 464 20.34 -16.80 3.10
N THR A 465 19.99 -17.97 2.58
CA THR A 465 20.95 -18.86 1.90
C THR A 465 20.87 -18.74 0.38
N GLY A 466 22.04 -18.73 -0.27
CA GLY A 466 22.20 -18.71 -1.74
C GLY A 466 22.51 -17.33 -2.31
N PHE A 467 23.13 -17.29 -3.50
CA PHE A 467 23.51 -16.06 -4.23
C PHE A 467 22.30 -15.15 -4.50
N LYS A 468 22.39 -13.88 -4.11
CA LYS A 468 21.37 -12.86 -4.39
C LYS A 468 21.96 -11.65 -5.10
N LEU A 469 21.32 -11.26 -6.18
CA LEU A 469 21.53 -10.02 -6.93
C LEU A 469 20.27 -9.15 -6.95
N ALA A 470 20.29 -8.00 -6.27
CA ALA A 470 19.28 -6.97 -6.45
C ALA A 470 19.88 -5.70 -7.06
N LEU A 471 19.06 -4.91 -7.75
CA LEU A 471 19.49 -3.65 -8.34
C LEU A 471 19.82 -2.65 -7.23
N ALA A 472 18.88 -2.40 -6.31
CA ALA A 472 19.15 -1.55 -5.17
C ALA A 472 18.29 -1.82 -3.93
N SER A 473 18.78 -1.37 -2.76
CA SER A 473 17.98 -1.35 -1.52
C SER A 473 16.86 -0.31 -1.61
N VAL A 474 17.20 0.89 -2.09
CA VAL A 474 16.30 2.02 -2.26
C VAL A 474 16.26 2.44 -3.72
N VAL A 475 15.07 2.50 -4.30
CA VAL A 475 14.82 3.08 -5.62
C VAL A 475 13.76 4.16 -5.50
N ILE A 476 14.11 5.37 -5.95
CA ILE A 476 13.17 6.49 -6.06
C ILE A 476 13.26 7.04 -7.48
N VAL A 477 12.13 7.11 -8.16
CA VAL A 477 11.98 7.70 -9.49
C VAL A 477 10.87 8.73 -9.45
N THR A 478 11.15 9.94 -9.92
CA THR A 478 10.14 11.00 -10.08
C THR A 478 10.31 11.75 -11.41
N LEU A 479 9.21 12.27 -11.96
CA LEU A 479 9.21 13.21 -13.07
C LEU A 479 9.35 14.69 -12.61
N ASP A 480 9.67 14.93 -11.34
CA ASP A 480 9.89 16.25 -10.73
C ASP A 480 11.18 16.29 -9.87
N ASP A 481 11.24 17.09 -8.80
CA ASP A 481 12.33 17.08 -7.81
C ASP A 481 12.26 15.89 -6.84
N VAL A 482 13.43 15.35 -6.50
CA VAL A 482 13.61 14.45 -5.36
C VAL A 482 14.66 15.00 -4.39
N GLY A 483 14.22 15.23 -3.15
CA GLY A 483 15.09 15.39 -1.99
C GLY A 483 15.34 14.03 -1.33
N PHE A 484 16.60 13.62 -1.24
CA PHE A 484 17.07 12.44 -0.53
C PHE A 484 18.14 12.89 0.47
N GLU A 485 17.72 13.34 1.65
CA GLU A 485 18.62 14.06 2.56
C GLU A 485 18.69 13.45 3.97
N ASP A 486 19.89 13.45 4.55
CA ASP A 486 20.13 13.05 5.95
C ASP A 486 19.68 11.63 6.33
N ASN A 487 19.61 10.72 5.35
CA ASN A 487 19.25 9.32 5.58
C ASN A 487 20.45 8.47 6.00
N GLN A 488 20.18 7.43 6.78
CA GLN A 488 21.12 6.35 7.09
C GLN A 488 20.63 5.06 6.42
N CYS A 489 21.36 4.56 5.42
CA CYS A 489 20.99 3.35 4.69
C CYS A 489 22.04 2.27 4.88
N ASP A 490 21.67 1.19 5.54
CA ASP A 490 22.51 0.03 5.78
C ASP A 490 22.03 -1.15 4.91
N ALA A 491 22.98 -1.83 4.25
CA ALA A 491 22.76 -3.07 3.53
C ALA A 491 23.70 -4.14 4.09
N SER A 492 23.11 -5.09 4.81
CA SER A 492 23.79 -6.16 5.53
C SER A 492 23.61 -7.49 4.82
N PHE A 493 24.73 -8.17 4.56
CA PHE A 493 24.81 -9.41 3.80
C PHE A 493 25.69 -10.42 4.54
N ASP A 494 25.47 -11.70 4.34
CA ASP A 494 26.44 -12.72 4.77
C ASP A 494 27.66 -12.68 3.83
N PHE A 495 28.84 -12.39 4.40
CA PHE A 495 30.12 -12.29 3.69
C PHE A 495 30.52 -13.59 2.95
N VAL A 496 29.93 -14.73 3.32
CA VAL A 496 30.30 -16.05 2.80
C VAL A 496 29.48 -16.47 1.57
N LEU A 497 28.32 -15.86 1.30
CA LEU A 497 27.28 -16.43 0.41
C LEU A 497 27.03 -15.69 -0.93
N ASP A 498 27.98 -14.86 -1.37
CA ASP A 498 27.91 -14.16 -2.67
C ASP A 498 26.69 -13.24 -2.87
N ASP A 499 26.18 -12.63 -1.79
CA ASP A 499 25.11 -11.64 -1.88
C ASP A 499 25.65 -10.28 -2.37
N PHE A 500 24.93 -9.68 -3.31
CA PHE A 500 25.36 -8.48 -4.02
C PHE A 500 24.18 -7.58 -4.38
N ILE A 501 24.37 -6.27 -4.20
CA ILE A 501 23.49 -5.25 -4.77
C ILE A 501 24.26 -4.38 -5.74
N MET A 502 23.65 -3.90 -6.82
CA MET A 502 24.36 -2.98 -7.71
C MET A 502 24.61 -1.64 -6.99
N ALA A 503 23.60 -1.08 -6.33
CA ALA A 503 23.72 0.13 -5.53
C ALA A 503 22.89 0.09 -4.26
N ASN A 504 23.25 0.80 -3.19
CA ASN A 504 22.36 0.93 -2.03
C ASN A 504 21.17 1.85 -2.36
N ALA A 505 21.45 3.04 -2.90
CA ALA A 505 20.43 3.97 -3.37
C ALA A 505 20.54 4.26 -4.88
N VAL A 506 19.42 4.18 -5.58
CA VAL A 506 19.23 4.68 -6.95
C VAL A 506 18.16 5.76 -6.92
N VAL A 507 18.54 6.99 -7.27
CA VAL A 507 17.65 8.16 -7.20
C VAL A 507 17.61 8.86 -8.55
N ILE A 508 16.43 8.89 -9.17
CA ILE A 508 16.20 9.45 -10.50
C ILE A 508 15.13 10.54 -10.38
N GLY A 509 15.44 11.73 -10.89
CA GLY A 509 14.52 12.85 -10.88
C GLY A 509 14.70 13.77 -12.08
N TRP A 510 13.76 14.69 -12.26
CA TRP A 510 13.98 15.84 -13.12
C TRP A 510 15.07 16.75 -12.54
N THR A 511 14.98 16.96 -11.23
CA THR A 511 16.03 17.53 -10.38
C THR A 511 16.26 16.61 -9.18
N VAL A 512 17.50 16.54 -8.70
CA VAL A 512 17.92 15.66 -7.60
C VAL A 512 18.71 16.45 -6.58
N ARG A 513 18.35 16.30 -5.30
CA ARG A 513 19.10 16.79 -4.14
C ARG A 513 19.38 15.62 -3.21
N MET A 514 20.55 15.02 -3.34
CA MET A 514 21.03 13.94 -2.49
C MET A 514 22.17 14.43 -1.60
N SER A 515 21.90 14.67 -0.31
CA SER A 515 22.92 15.22 0.60
C SER A 515 22.84 14.75 2.05
N GLY A 516 23.96 14.77 2.77
CA GLY A 516 23.99 14.43 4.20
C GLY A 516 23.81 12.95 4.53
N ASN A 517 23.77 12.05 3.53
CA ASN A 517 23.45 10.65 3.76
C ASN A 517 24.66 9.81 4.21
N ARG A 518 24.41 8.77 5.01
CA ARG A 518 25.35 7.68 5.31
C ARG A 518 24.87 6.38 4.67
N LEU A 519 25.62 5.87 3.69
CA LEU A 519 25.28 4.67 2.92
C LEU A 519 26.30 3.55 3.18
N LYS A 520 25.90 2.50 3.88
CA LYS A 520 26.80 1.44 4.36
C LYS A 520 26.44 0.11 3.72
N GLU A 521 27.40 -0.48 3.03
CA GLU A 521 27.31 -1.82 2.46
C GLU A 521 28.47 -2.70 2.96
N ALA A 522 28.39 -4.02 2.76
CA ALA A 522 29.53 -4.93 2.97
C ALA A 522 30.66 -4.62 1.98
N ILE A 523 31.94 -4.76 2.37
CA ILE A 523 33.14 -4.28 1.63
C ILE A 523 33.17 -4.67 0.13
N ALA A 524 32.61 -5.82 -0.26
CA ALA A 524 32.51 -6.24 -1.66
C ALA A 524 31.07 -6.54 -2.11
N GLY A 525 30.07 -6.16 -1.30
CA GLY A 525 28.66 -6.45 -1.54
C GLY A 525 27.92 -5.43 -2.39
N ALA A 526 28.58 -4.35 -2.83
CA ALA A 526 27.98 -3.35 -3.72
C ALA A 526 28.98 -2.71 -4.70
N LEU A 527 28.54 -2.34 -5.91
CA LEU A 527 29.36 -1.51 -6.82
C LEU A 527 29.36 -0.05 -6.38
N PHE A 528 28.20 0.45 -5.99
CA PHE A 528 27.98 1.85 -5.66
C PHE A 528 27.25 1.98 -4.31
N SER A 529 27.60 2.99 -3.54
CA SER A 529 26.74 3.39 -2.42
C SER A 529 25.55 4.18 -2.94
N ALA A 530 25.75 4.98 -4.00
CA ALA A 530 24.66 5.70 -4.64
C ALA A 530 24.88 5.93 -6.13
N LEU A 531 23.79 5.83 -6.88
CA LEU A 531 23.66 6.28 -8.26
C LEU A 531 22.54 7.32 -8.35
N THR A 532 22.88 8.52 -8.79
CA THR A 532 21.87 9.56 -9.05
C THR A 532 21.86 9.98 -10.50
N LEU A 533 20.67 10.21 -11.04
CA LEU A 533 20.47 10.68 -12.40
C LEU A 533 19.44 11.81 -12.39
N SER A 534 19.82 12.97 -12.95
CA SER A 534 18.87 14.05 -13.21
C SER A 534 18.76 14.38 -14.69
N LEU A 535 17.62 14.94 -15.10
CA LEU A 535 17.50 15.58 -16.41
C LEU A 535 18.10 16.99 -16.42
N PHE A 536 17.86 17.82 -15.39
CA PHE A 536 18.24 19.25 -15.39
C PHE A 536 19.26 19.64 -14.33
N ALA A 537 19.06 19.26 -13.07
CA ALA A 537 19.99 19.61 -11.99
C ALA A 537 20.19 18.44 -11.03
N ASN A 538 21.44 18.14 -10.71
CA ASN A 538 21.79 17.08 -9.77
C ASN A 538 22.80 17.61 -8.77
N THR A 539 22.35 17.76 -7.52
CA THR A 539 23.22 18.00 -6.38
C THR A 539 23.34 16.69 -5.61
N THR A 540 24.44 15.98 -5.79
CA THR A 540 24.81 14.81 -5.00
C THR A 540 26.10 15.13 -4.26
N ALA A 541 25.99 15.71 -3.07
CA ALA A 541 27.12 16.21 -2.30
C ALA A 541 26.91 15.99 -0.80
N LEU A 542 27.99 16.03 -0.03
CA LEU A 542 28.02 15.88 1.42
C LEU A 542 27.57 14.49 1.92
N ASN A 543 27.73 13.46 1.09
CA ASN A 543 27.39 12.07 1.44
C ASN A 543 28.62 11.28 1.87
N GLN A 544 28.39 10.23 2.66
CA GLN A 544 29.40 9.26 3.11
C GLN A 544 29.00 7.83 2.71
N GLY A 545 29.73 7.25 1.76
CA GLY A 545 29.49 5.88 1.25
C GLY A 545 30.58 4.88 1.66
N THR A 546 30.23 3.59 1.76
CA THR A 546 31.26 2.53 1.77
C THR A 546 31.92 2.41 0.40
N HIS A 547 31.14 2.49 -0.67
CA HIS A 547 31.54 2.37 -2.07
C HIS A 547 31.39 3.68 -2.84
N CYS A 548 31.59 3.60 -4.15
CA CYS A 548 31.57 4.76 -5.02
C CYS A 548 30.19 5.43 -5.06
N ILE A 549 30.18 6.77 -5.08
CA ILE A 549 28.98 7.59 -5.28
C ILE A 549 29.08 8.23 -6.66
N ARG A 550 28.12 7.98 -7.54
CA ARG A 550 28.08 8.53 -8.90
C ARG A 550 26.83 9.38 -9.10
N ALA A 551 27.03 10.50 -9.78
CA ALA A 551 25.99 11.45 -10.10
C ALA A 551 26.09 11.83 -11.57
N PHE A 552 24.94 11.79 -12.24
CA PHE A 552 24.80 12.08 -13.67
C PHE A 552 23.75 13.18 -13.86
N ASN A 553 23.99 14.04 -14.85
CA ASN A 553 23.03 15.03 -15.31
C ASN A 553 23.00 15.04 -16.83
N LEU A 554 21.83 14.79 -17.42
CA LEU A 554 21.66 14.71 -18.87
C LEU A 554 21.76 16.07 -19.57
N SER A 555 21.42 17.18 -18.89
CA SER A 555 21.58 18.54 -19.43
C SER A 555 23.04 19.05 -19.45
N GLY A 556 23.97 18.28 -18.90
CA GLY A 556 25.40 18.54 -18.93
C GLY A 556 26.01 19.05 -17.61
N PRO A 557 27.31 19.41 -17.62
CA PRO A 557 28.07 19.72 -16.41
C PRO A 557 27.65 20.94 -15.56
N PRO A 558 27.10 22.05 -16.10
CA PRO A 558 26.94 23.28 -15.30
C PRO A 558 25.94 23.13 -14.14
N ASN A 559 25.04 22.16 -14.22
CA ASN A 559 24.02 21.89 -13.21
C ASN A 559 24.29 20.57 -12.45
N LEU A 560 25.54 20.09 -12.45
CA LEU A 560 25.96 18.88 -11.74
C LEU A 560 26.93 19.25 -10.60
N GLN A 561 26.46 19.15 -9.36
CA GLN A 561 27.30 19.25 -8.18
C GLN A 561 27.48 17.86 -7.57
N LYS A 562 28.70 17.32 -7.65
CA LYS A 562 29.02 15.95 -7.19
C LYS A 562 30.02 15.87 -6.03
N SER A 563 30.34 17.01 -5.40
CA SER A 563 31.37 17.12 -4.36
C SER A 563 31.03 18.19 -3.31
N PRO A 564 31.55 18.06 -2.08
CA PRO A 564 32.43 16.97 -1.61
C PRO A 564 31.62 15.74 -1.17
N ASN A 565 32.02 14.53 -1.59
CA ASN A 565 31.52 13.25 -1.05
C ASN A 565 32.71 12.47 -0.48
N THR A 566 32.50 11.70 0.57
CA THR A 566 33.53 10.84 1.17
C THR A 566 33.19 9.38 0.93
N ILE A 567 34.15 8.61 0.42
CA ILE A 567 34.02 7.17 0.24
C ILE A 567 35.06 6.45 1.10
N LEU A 568 34.70 5.31 1.68
CA LEU A 568 35.62 4.52 2.51
C LEU A 568 36.51 3.61 1.65
N PHE A 569 35.92 2.94 0.65
CA PHE A 569 36.61 1.98 -0.20
C PHE A 569 36.25 2.17 -1.68
N ASP A 570 37.25 2.13 -2.55
CA ASP A 570 37.09 2.07 -4.01
C ASP A 570 37.59 0.72 -4.52
N VAL A 571 36.97 -0.35 -4.02
CA VAL A 571 37.40 -1.75 -4.28
C VAL A 571 37.42 -2.07 -5.76
N PHE A 572 36.46 -1.53 -6.52
CA PHE A 572 36.30 -1.78 -7.96
C PHE A 572 36.93 -0.70 -8.85
N GLY A 573 37.61 0.31 -8.29
CA GLY A 573 38.21 1.41 -9.06
C GLY A 573 37.19 2.30 -9.78
N LEU A 574 35.92 2.20 -9.42
CA LEU A 574 34.80 2.85 -10.10
C LEU A 574 34.78 4.35 -9.88
N CYS A 575 35.41 4.86 -8.82
CA CYS A 575 35.45 6.29 -8.50
C CYS A 575 36.68 7.03 -9.06
N ARG A 576 37.76 6.31 -9.40
CA ARG A 576 39.02 6.92 -9.91
C ARG A 576 38.90 7.63 -11.27
N LYS A 577 37.99 7.19 -12.15
CA LYS A 577 37.83 7.77 -13.51
C LYS A 577 37.41 9.26 -13.54
N ASP A 578 37.04 9.87 -12.41
CA ASP A 578 36.64 11.28 -12.35
C ASP A 578 37.68 12.22 -11.73
N ASN A 579 38.66 11.69 -10.98
CA ASN A 579 39.68 12.52 -10.31
C ASN A 579 40.85 12.88 -11.24
N ASP A 580 41.03 12.17 -12.36
CA ASP A 580 42.09 12.45 -13.34
C ASP A 580 41.75 13.59 -14.31
N LEU A 581 40.51 14.08 -14.33
CA LEU A 581 40.10 15.21 -15.18
C LEU A 581 40.42 16.59 -14.58
N HIS A 582 40.69 16.67 -13.28
CA HIS A 582 41.09 17.93 -12.63
C HIS A 582 42.60 18.19 -12.61
N TYR A 583 43.44 17.20 -12.93
CA TYR A 583 44.89 17.36 -12.93
C TYR A 583 45.54 17.51 -14.32
N LEU A 584 44.77 17.49 -15.41
CA LEU A 584 45.32 17.48 -16.78
C LEU A 584 44.77 18.50 -17.79
N TYR A 585 43.87 19.40 -17.42
CA TYR A 585 43.41 20.46 -18.34
C TYR A 585 43.96 21.84 -17.99
N GLY A 586 45.25 22.00 -18.26
CA GLY A 586 45.73 23.19 -18.95
C GLY A 586 45.83 22.86 -20.44
N VAL A 587 45.13 23.63 -21.27
CA VAL A 587 45.19 23.72 -22.75
C VAL A 587 44.09 23.00 -23.55
N ASP A 588 43.29 23.86 -24.20
CA ASP A 588 42.49 23.83 -25.43
C ASP A 588 41.97 22.53 -26.09
N HIS A 589 40.66 22.63 -26.35
CA HIS A 589 39.85 22.17 -27.49
C HIS A 589 39.76 20.68 -27.87
N THR A 590 38.49 20.31 -28.12
CA THR A 590 37.91 19.11 -28.75
C THR A 590 37.78 17.88 -27.86
N GLU A 591 36.53 17.50 -27.54
CA GLU A 591 36.11 16.08 -27.51
C GLU A 591 34.59 15.91 -27.32
N THR A 592 33.90 15.70 -28.44
CA THR A 592 32.53 15.16 -28.56
C THR A 592 32.49 13.62 -28.48
N ALA A 593 33.58 12.96 -28.07
CA ALA A 593 33.72 11.50 -28.16
C ALA A 593 33.58 10.74 -26.83
N VAL A 594 33.71 11.40 -25.67
CA VAL A 594 33.76 10.72 -24.35
C VAL A 594 32.38 10.48 -23.73
N ALA A 595 31.34 11.22 -24.16
CA ALA A 595 29.97 11.06 -23.65
C ALA A 595 29.28 9.76 -24.13
N ASN A 596 29.67 9.23 -25.30
CA ASN A 596 29.05 8.03 -25.87
C ASN A 596 29.55 6.72 -25.26
N THR A 597 30.79 6.67 -24.76
CA THR A 597 31.40 5.43 -24.27
C THR A 597 30.88 5.04 -22.88
N ASN A 598 30.60 6.01 -22.01
CA ASN A 598 30.05 5.76 -20.68
C ASN A 598 28.57 5.34 -20.73
N THR A 599 27.79 5.89 -21.66
CA THR A 599 26.37 5.55 -21.85
C THR A 599 26.20 4.12 -22.39
N GLN A 600 27.06 3.68 -23.33
CA GLN A 600 27.06 2.30 -23.80
C GLN A 600 27.51 1.31 -22.73
N GLN A 601 28.51 1.63 -21.91
CA GLN A 601 28.95 0.72 -20.84
C GLN A 601 27.86 0.50 -19.78
N ILE A 602 27.06 1.52 -19.48
CA ILE A 602 25.92 1.40 -18.56
C ILE A 602 24.78 0.60 -19.20
N LEU A 603 24.44 0.83 -20.47
CA LEU A 603 23.45 0.02 -21.19
C LEU A 603 23.88 -1.46 -21.34
N THR A 604 25.17 -1.74 -21.40
CA THR A 604 25.71 -3.12 -21.44
C THR A 604 25.80 -3.77 -20.06
N LEU A 605 25.72 -2.98 -18.98
CA LEU A 605 25.64 -3.46 -17.60
C LEU A 605 24.18 -3.60 -17.12
N LEU A 606 23.24 -2.92 -17.79
CA LEU A 606 21.80 -2.99 -17.55
C LEU A 606 21.09 -4.02 -18.45
N GLN A 607 21.71 -4.43 -19.57
CA GLN A 607 21.37 -5.63 -20.35
C GLN A 607 22.04 -6.85 -19.73
#